data_AF-A0A3D1S2M3-F1
#
_entry.id   AF-A0A3D1S2M3-F1
#
_cell.length_a   1.000
_cell.length_b   1.000
_cell.length_c   1.000
_cell.angle_alpha   90.00
_cell.angle_beta   90.00
_cell.angle_gamma   90.00
#
_symmetry.space_group_name_H-M   'P 1'
#
loop_
_entity.id
_entity.type
_entity.pdbx_description
1 polymer ?
#
loop_
_entity_poly.entity_id
_entity_poly.type
_entity_poly.pdbx_seq_one_letter_code
_entity_poly.pdbx_strand_id
1 'polypeptide(L)'
;MSTLFKEVFNSLSITQMGAAIFHTWSKFDQATFFALATHDLSALEMKARSNQIVSALTLTLPDDFTHAAHILVQSLVPVHAIDKPSSGWTNNTAAEQGIGNWLIMPSADYIALHGNTPEHFDLSMAALHAMTKRFSAEFAIRKFIITQPTKTFNILQQWTRDPDKHVRRLVSEGSRPRLPWGVRLQGLVLDPSPTLALLESLKNDPEDYVRLSVANHLNDIAKDHPALVNNLVTDWLNEVVMGDESAP
;
A
#
# COMPACT_ATOMS: atom_id res chain seq x y z
N MET A 1 2.00 3.48 29.39
CA MET A 1 0.66 3.51 28.77
C MET A 1 0.86 3.23 27.29
N SER A 2 0.10 2.31 26.69
CA SER A 2 0.14 2.12 25.24
C SER A 2 -0.48 3.35 24.56
N THR A 3 0.20 3.94 23.60
CA THR A 3 -0.33 5.03 22.78
C THR A 3 -1.50 4.52 21.93
N LEU A 4 -2.52 5.35 21.74
CA LEU A 4 -3.67 4.99 20.88
C LEU A 4 -3.21 4.86 19.44
N PHE A 5 -3.78 3.91 18.71
CA PHE A 5 -3.41 3.64 17.32
C PHE A 5 -3.55 4.85 16.38
N LYS A 6 -4.49 5.77 16.64
CA LYS A 6 -4.63 7.01 15.87
C LYS A 6 -3.44 7.95 15.97
N GLU A 7 -2.60 7.81 17.00
CA GLU A 7 -1.41 8.64 17.21
C GLU A 7 -0.25 8.31 16.28
N VAL A 8 -0.42 7.38 15.33
CA VAL A 8 0.49 7.24 14.17
C VAL A 8 0.45 8.50 13.28
N PHE A 9 -0.69 9.20 13.27
CA PHE A 9 -0.89 10.52 12.66
C PHE A 9 -1.03 11.56 13.78
N ASN A 10 0.09 12.01 14.33
CA ASN A 10 0.14 13.04 15.36
C ASN A 10 0.84 14.29 14.81
N SER A 11 0.83 15.40 15.55
CA SER A 11 1.45 16.64 15.10
C SER A 11 2.95 16.48 14.78
N LEU A 12 3.68 15.62 15.51
CA LEU A 12 5.11 15.38 15.24
C LEU A 12 5.32 14.68 13.89
N SER A 13 4.60 13.58 13.61
CA SER A 13 4.74 12.86 12.34
C SER A 13 4.29 13.70 11.14
N ILE A 14 3.26 14.53 11.33
CA ILE A 14 2.79 15.47 10.31
C ILE A 14 3.83 16.56 10.06
N THR A 15 4.45 17.14 11.10
CA THR A 15 5.55 18.12 10.92
C THR A 15 6.73 17.50 10.18
N GLN A 16 7.09 16.26 10.49
CA GLN A 16 8.18 15.55 9.80
C GLN A 16 7.88 15.35 8.31
N MET A 17 6.65 14.99 7.96
CA MET A 17 6.20 14.94 6.56
C MET A 17 6.36 16.29 5.87
N GLY A 18 5.90 17.38 6.50
CA GLY A 18 6.01 18.73 5.93
C GLY A 18 7.46 19.16 5.72
N ALA A 19 8.35 18.86 6.66
CA ALA A 19 9.77 19.14 6.55
C ALA A 19 10.46 18.33 5.43
N ALA A 20 10.09 17.05 5.27
CA ALA A 20 10.59 16.22 4.17
C ALA A 20 10.18 16.76 2.80
N ILE A 21 8.91 17.15 2.65
CA ILE A 21 8.40 17.75 1.40
C ILE A 21 9.12 19.07 1.11
N PHE A 22 9.31 19.92 2.12
CA PHE A 22 10.02 21.19 1.94
C PHE A 22 11.49 21.02 1.57
N HIS A 23 12.16 20.00 2.11
CA HIS A 23 13.54 19.70 1.73
C HIS A 23 13.66 19.37 0.24
N THR A 24 12.68 18.65 -0.31
CA THR A 24 12.58 18.34 -1.74
C THR A 24 12.14 19.55 -2.57
N TRP A 25 11.18 20.33 -2.07
CA TRP A 25 10.57 21.46 -2.77
C TRP A 25 10.44 22.67 -1.84
N SER A 26 11.41 23.57 -1.91
CA SER A 26 11.53 24.74 -1.01
C SER A 26 10.39 25.77 -1.11
N LYS A 27 9.51 25.65 -2.11
CA LYS A 27 8.29 26.47 -2.22
C LYS A 27 7.08 25.89 -1.48
N PHE A 28 7.22 24.71 -0.87
CA PHE A 28 6.15 24.08 -0.10
C PHE A 28 5.73 24.95 1.09
N ASP A 29 4.44 25.29 1.16
CA ASP A 29 3.87 26.07 2.26
C ASP A 29 3.65 25.18 3.50
N GLN A 30 4.74 24.95 4.24
CA GLN A 30 4.73 24.14 5.46
C GLN A 30 3.75 24.67 6.52
N ALA A 31 3.59 26.00 6.61
CA ALA A 31 2.75 26.61 7.64
C ALA A 31 1.27 26.30 7.38
N THR A 32 0.82 26.49 6.14
CA THR A 32 -0.55 26.15 5.72
C THR A 32 -0.78 24.64 5.79
N PHE A 33 0.18 23.83 5.33
CA PHE A 33 0.08 22.37 5.42
C PHE A 33 -0.09 21.91 6.88
N PHE A 34 0.75 22.40 7.79
CA PHE A 34 0.68 22.02 9.20
C PHE A 34 -0.66 22.45 9.83
N ALA A 35 -1.11 23.68 9.58
CA ALA A 35 -2.37 24.19 10.11
C ALA A 35 -3.58 23.35 9.66
N LEU A 36 -3.61 22.96 8.38
CA LEU A 36 -4.68 22.12 7.82
C LEU A 36 -4.58 20.67 8.30
N ALA A 37 -3.39 20.08 8.24
CA ALA A 37 -3.19 18.65 8.53
C ALA A 37 -3.34 18.34 10.03
N THR A 38 -3.11 19.31 10.92
CA THR A 38 -3.21 19.13 12.38
C THR A 38 -4.46 19.72 13.02
N HIS A 39 -5.39 20.22 12.20
CA HIS A 39 -6.65 20.77 12.70
C HIS A 39 -7.43 19.73 13.52
N ASP A 40 -7.76 20.06 14.77
CA ASP A 40 -8.55 19.26 15.72
C ASP A 40 -8.29 17.73 15.72
N LEU A 41 -7.01 17.32 15.70
CA LEU A 41 -6.64 15.89 15.70
C LEU A 41 -7.24 15.12 16.89
N SER A 42 -7.50 15.79 18.01
CA SER A 42 -8.15 15.20 19.19
C SER A 42 -9.51 14.57 18.88
N ALA A 43 -10.31 15.23 18.04
CA ALA A 43 -11.64 14.77 17.67
C ALA A 43 -11.65 13.68 16.58
N LEU A 44 -10.52 13.46 15.91
CA LEU A 44 -10.42 12.56 14.74
C LEU A 44 -9.88 11.19 15.10
N GLU A 45 -10.48 10.16 14.52
CA GLU A 45 -9.97 8.79 14.49
C GLU A 45 -8.97 8.57 13.33
N MET A 46 -8.23 7.46 13.36
CA MET A 46 -7.08 7.21 12.47
C MET A 46 -7.34 7.52 10.99
N LYS A 47 -8.41 6.97 10.39
CA LYS A 47 -8.68 7.17 8.96
C LYS A 47 -9.08 8.62 8.65
N ALA A 48 -9.77 9.29 9.57
CA ALA A 48 -10.13 10.70 9.41
C ALA A 48 -8.89 11.59 9.46
N ARG A 49 -7.92 11.30 10.35
CA ARG A 49 -6.62 11.98 10.36
C ARG A 49 -5.85 11.78 9.05
N SER A 50 -5.81 10.55 8.52
CA SER A 50 -5.19 10.27 7.21
C SER A 50 -5.87 11.07 6.09
N ASN A 51 -7.20 11.11 6.04
CA ASN A 51 -7.93 11.89 5.04
C ASN A 51 -7.66 13.40 5.17
N GLN A 52 -7.53 13.92 6.39
CA GLN A 52 -7.17 15.32 6.63
C GLN A 52 -5.78 15.66 6.06
N ILE A 53 -4.80 14.75 6.21
CA ILE A 53 -3.48 14.92 5.60
C ILE A 53 -3.58 14.94 4.07
N VAL A 54 -4.38 14.06 3.45
CA VAL A 54 -4.62 14.06 2.00
C VAL A 54 -5.20 15.40 1.51
N SER A 55 -6.19 15.93 2.24
CA SER A 55 -6.78 17.25 1.93
C SER A 55 -5.75 18.37 2.06
N ALA A 56 -4.91 18.35 3.10
CA ALA A 56 -3.85 19.33 3.27
C ALA A 56 -2.81 19.25 2.15
N LEU A 57 -2.36 18.05 1.77
CA LEU A 57 -1.47 17.83 0.61
C LEU A 57 -2.08 18.36 -0.68
N THR A 58 -3.38 18.11 -0.90
CA THR A 58 -4.12 18.61 -2.08
C THR A 58 -4.09 20.13 -2.20
N LEU A 59 -4.15 20.83 -1.07
CA LEU A 59 -4.17 22.30 -1.05
C LEU A 59 -2.78 22.95 -1.05
N THR A 60 -1.72 22.17 -0.86
CA THR A 60 -0.36 22.72 -0.63
C THR A 60 0.72 22.18 -1.56
N LEU A 61 0.45 21.09 -2.28
CA LEU A 61 1.29 20.63 -3.39
C LEU A 61 0.95 21.40 -4.69
N PRO A 62 1.82 21.36 -5.72
CA PRO A 62 1.53 21.95 -7.01
C PRO A 62 0.27 21.37 -7.66
N ASP A 63 -0.47 22.19 -8.40
CA ASP A 63 -1.64 21.74 -9.19
C ASP A 63 -1.27 20.73 -10.28
N ASP A 64 -0.04 20.80 -10.81
CA ASP A 64 0.49 19.81 -11.74
C ASP A 64 0.77 18.48 -11.02
N PHE A 65 -0.07 17.48 -11.29
CA PHE A 65 0.03 16.16 -10.66
C PHE A 65 1.41 15.52 -10.86
N THR A 66 1.98 15.65 -12.05
CA THR A 66 3.28 15.04 -12.37
C THR A 66 4.37 15.59 -11.44
N HIS A 67 4.42 16.90 -11.25
CA HIS A 67 5.32 17.56 -10.33
C HIS A 67 5.04 17.16 -8.87
N ALA A 68 3.78 17.16 -8.44
CA ALA A 68 3.41 16.77 -7.09
C ALA A 68 3.80 15.31 -6.75
N ALA A 69 3.57 14.38 -7.68
CA ALA A 69 3.93 12.98 -7.53
C ALA A 69 5.46 12.81 -7.40
N HIS A 70 6.25 13.51 -8.23
CA HIS A 70 7.71 13.49 -8.11
C HIS A 70 8.19 14.02 -6.77
N ILE A 71 7.63 15.13 -6.27
CA ILE A 71 7.97 15.67 -4.95
C ILE A 71 7.72 14.63 -3.87
N LEU A 72 6.55 13.99 -3.86
CA LEU A 72 6.22 12.98 -2.85
C LEU A 72 7.16 11.77 -2.90
N VAL A 73 7.49 11.28 -4.10
CA VAL A 73 8.42 10.16 -4.30
C VAL A 73 9.85 10.52 -3.87
N GLN A 74 10.32 11.72 -4.19
CA GLN A 74 11.65 12.21 -3.80
C GLN A 74 11.75 12.50 -2.30
N SER A 75 10.63 12.74 -1.63
CA SER A 75 10.57 12.96 -0.18
C SER A 75 10.51 11.67 0.64
N LEU A 76 10.51 10.49 -0.01
CA LEU A 76 10.47 9.19 0.69
C LEU A 76 11.79 8.89 1.41
N VAL A 77 11.70 8.18 2.53
CA VAL A 77 12.89 7.61 3.19
C VAL A 77 13.59 6.58 2.29
N PRO A 78 14.90 6.30 2.48
CA PRO A 78 15.56 5.16 1.87
C PRO A 78 14.87 3.82 2.22
N VAL A 79 14.87 2.86 1.29
CA VAL A 79 14.15 1.56 1.42
C VAL A 79 14.56 0.77 2.68
N HIS A 80 15.84 0.83 3.08
CA HIS A 80 16.37 0.02 4.19
C HIS A 80 16.00 0.50 5.60
N ALA A 81 15.12 1.50 5.74
CA ALA A 81 14.75 2.05 7.05
C ALA A 81 13.78 1.13 7.86
N ILE A 82 13.11 0.16 7.22
CA ILE A 82 11.87 -0.43 7.79
C ILE A 82 12.01 -1.92 8.19
N ASP A 83 13.02 -2.62 7.70
CA ASP A 83 13.21 -4.05 7.99
C ASP A 83 13.87 -4.32 9.36
N LYS A 84 14.07 -3.30 10.22
CA LYS A 84 14.52 -3.52 11.59
C LYS A 84 13.32 -3.92 12.45
N PRO A 85 13.35 -5.07 13.15
CA PRO A 85 12.28 -5.49 14.04
C PRO A 85 12.29 -4.59 15.28
N SER A 86 11.67 -3.43 15.19
CA SER A 86 11.30 -2.64 16.36
C SER A 86 9.82 -2.85 16.61
N SER A 87 9.52 -3.82 17.48
CA SER A 87 8.32 -3.90 18.30
C SER A 87 7.17 -2.94 17.93
N GLY A 88 6.28 -3.41 17.04
CA GLY A 88 4.95 -2.84 16.82
C GLY A 88 4.84 -1.84 15.67
N TRP A 89 3.62 -1.74 15.13
CA TRP A 89 3.17 -0.83 14.08
C TRP A 89 3.34 0.67 14.42
N THR A 90 3.99 1.04 15.52
CA THR A 90 3.92 2.38 16.12
C THR A 90 5.23 3.16 16.13
N ASN A 91 6.35 2.59 15.66
CA ASN A 91 7.64 3.25 15.78
C ASN A 91 7.99 4.11 14.56
N ASN A 92 7.32 5.27 14.43
CA ASN A 92 7.91 6.40 13.74
C ASN A 92 9.04 6.92 14.64
N THR A 93 10.26 6.39 14.50
CA THR A 93 11.38 7.01 15.20
C THR A 93 11.68 8.36 14.57
N ALA A 94 11.94 9.38 15.40
CA ALA A 94 12.18 10.75 14.95
C ALA A 94 13.46 10.94 14.09
N ALA A 95 14.21 9.86 13.82
CA ALA A 95 15.46 9.87 13.09
C ALA A 95 15.29 9.73 11.57
N GLU A 96 14.09 9.42 11.08
CA GLU A 96 13.82 9.22 9.65
C GLU A 96 13.59 10.56 8.93
N GLN A 97 14.60 11.01 8.18
CA GLN A 97 14.50 12.16 7.29
C GLN A 97 13.74 11.76 6.01
N GLY A 98 12.42 11.73 6.07
CA GLY A 98 11.58 11.45 4.90
C GLY A 98 10.19 10.91 5.24
N ILE A 99 9.42 10.63 4.19
CA ILE A 99 8.10 9.99 4.27
C ILE A 99 8.29 8.46 4.28
N GLY A 100 7.81 7.81 5.34
CA GLY A 100 7.82 6.36 5.52
C GLY A 100 6.70 5.91 6.46
N ASN A 101 6.63 4.60 6.74
CA ASN A 101 5.66 4.01 7.69
C ASN A 101 4.22 4.47 7.38
N TRP A 102 3.45 4.83 8.41
CA TRP A 102 2.06 5.26 8.27
C TRP A 102 1.86 6.49 7.38
N LEU A 103 2.87 7.35 7.21
CA LEU A 103 2.77 8.51 6.32
C LEU A 103 2.72 8.14 4.83
N ILE A 104 3.07 6.89 4.50
CA ILE A 104 2.84 6.34 3.15
C ILE A 104 1.36 6.26 2.83
N MET A 105 0.50 5.94 3.81
CA MET A 105 -0.94 5.79 3.58
C MET A 105 -1.59 7.04 2.97
N PRO A 106 -1.51 8.24 3.59
CA PRO A 106 -2.04 9.45 2.97
C PRO A 106 -1.28 9.86 1.69
N SER A 107 0.02 9.58 1.58
CA SER A 107 0.79 9.88 0.36
C SER A 107 0.32 9.04 -0.83
N ALA A 108 0.08 7.75 -0.62
CA ALA A 108 -0.44 6.85 -1.64
C ALA A 108 -1.91 7.17 -1.97
N ASP A 109 -2.72 7.51 -0.96
CA ASP A 109 -4.11 7.95 -1.17
C ASP A 109 -4.18 9.25 -1.99
N TYR A 110 -3.22 10.18 -1.83
CA TYR A 110 -3.06 11.35 -2.70
C TYR A 110 -2.77 10.95 -4.15
N ILE A 111 -1.81 10.04 -4.39
CA ILE A 111 -1.52 9.52 -5.75
C ILE A 111 -2.78 8.92 -6.38
N ALA A 112 -3.54 8.12 -5.63
CA ALA A 112 -4.75 7.50 -6.15
C ALA A 112 -5.91 8.48 -6.32
N LEU A 113 -5.92 9.61 -5.61
CA LEU A 113 -6.94 10.65 -5.75
C LEU A 113 -6.71 11.49 -7.01
N HIS A 114 -5.46 11.89 -7.28
CA HIS A 114 -5.12 12.86 -8.33
C HIS A 114 -4.56 12.22 -9.60
N GLY A 115 -4.00 11.01 -9.50
CA GLY A 115 -3.32 10.29 -10.58
C GLY A 115 -4.15 9.18 -11.23
N ASN A 116 -5.38 8.93 -10.78
CA ASN A 116 -6.22 7.86 -11.32
C ASN A 116 -6.90 8.25 -12.64
N THR A 117 -6.08 8.57 -13.64
CA THR A 117 -6.46 8.82 -15.02
C THR A 117 -5.66 7.91 -15.96
N PRO A 118 -6.10 7.69 -17.21
CA PRO A 118 -5.31 6.91 -18.17
C PRO A 118 -3.95 7.53 -18.50
N GLU A 119 -3.86 8.86 -18.48
CA GLU A 119 -2.63 9.64 -18.76
C GLU A 119 -1.60 9.49 -17.64
N HIS A 120 -2.04 9.55 -16.38
CA HIS A 120 -1.17 9.48 -15.22
C HIS A 120 -0.95 8.06 -14.67
N PHE A 121 -1.48 7.04 -15.37
CA PHE A 121 -1.47 5.66 -14.88
C PHE A 121 -0.05 5.15 -14.58
N ASP A 122 0.86 5.26 -15.54
CA ASP A 122 2.22 4.71 -15.40
C ASP A 122 3.01 5.41 -14.28
N LEU A 123 2.90 6.75 -14.21
CA LEU A 123 3.51 7.54 -13.13
C LEU A 123 2.92 7.18 -11.76
N SER A 124 1.61 7.00 -11.68
CA SER A 124 0.94 6.61 -10.44
C SER A 124 1.38 5.23 -9.98
N MET A 125 1.45 4.25 -10.90
CA MET A 125 1.91 2.91 -10.58
C MET A 125 3.38 2.90 -10.13
N ALA A 126 4.24 3.69 -10.78
CA ALA A 126 5.64 3.87 -10.35
C ALA A 126 5.74 4.52 -8.96
N ALA A 127 4.90 5.52 -8.66
CA ALA A 127 4.85 6.15 -7.34
C ALA A 127 4.37 5.17 -6.26
N LEU A 128 3.29 4.40 -6.52
CA LEU A 128 2.79 3.40 -5.58
C LEU A 128 3.81 2.27 -5.34
N HIS A 129 4.54 1.86 -6.38
CA HIS A 129 5.67 0.93 -6.26
C HIS A 129 6.77 1.48 -5.35
N ALA A 130 7.19 2.73 -5.56
CA ALA A 130 8.19 3.36 -4.70
C ALA A 130 7.70 3.47 -3.24
N MET A 131 6.44 3.88 -3.05
CA MET A 131 5.82 4.07 -1.74
C MET A 131 5.66 2.76 -0.97
N THR A 132 5.23 1.68 -1.63
CA THR A 132 4.97 0.41 -0.94
C THR A 132 6.22 -0.21 -0.34
N LYS A 133 7.40 0.07 -0.92
CA LYS A 133 8.70 -0.33 -0.34
C LYS A 133 9.02 0.33 1.00
N ARG A 134 8.25 1.36 1.38
CA ARG A 134 8.39 2.11 2.62
C ARG A 134 7.22 1.92 3.58
N PHE A 135 6.26 1.04 3.27
CA PHE A 135 5.20 0.56 4.17
C PHE A 135 4.21 -0.29 3.36
N SER A 136 3.16 0.35 2.82
CA SER A 136 2.14 -0.30 2.00
C SER A 136 1.31 0.71 1.23
N ALA A 137 1.08 0.43 -0.06
CA ALA A 137 0.14 1.14 -0.91
C ALA A 137 -1.22 0.40 -1.06
N GLU A 138 -1.53 -0.56 -0.18
CA GLU A 138 -2.64 -1.51 -0.31
C GLU A 138 -4.03 -0.87 -0.42
N PHE A 139 -4.24 0.32 0.13
CA PHE A 139 -5.51 1.04 0.00
C PHE A 139 -5.62 1.81 -1.32
N ALA A 140 -4.54 2.47 -1.70
CA ALA A 140 -4.46 3.33 -2.87
C ALA A 140 -4.62 2.56 -4.19
N ILE A 141 -3.92 1.43 -4.32
CA ILE A 141 -3.93 0.60 -5.54
C ILE A 141 -5.33 0.13 -5.93
N ARG A 142 -6.23 0.00 -4.95
CA ARG A 142 -7.62 -0.48 -5.14
C ARG A 142 -8.42 0.43 -6.06
N LYS A 143 -8.15 1.74 -6.04
CA LYS A 143 -8.82 2.67 -6.96
C LYS A 143 -8.48 2.34 -8.42
N PHE A 144 -7.22 1.98 -8.70
CA PHE A 144 -6.77 1.59 -10.04
C PHE A 144 -7.30 0.21 -10.45
N ILE A 145 -7.40 -0.74 -9.52
CA ILE A 145 -8.05 -2.03 -9.79
C ILE A 145 -9.51 -1.83 -10.23
N ILE A 146 -10.23 -0.88 -9.62
CA ILE A 146 -11.63 -0.59 -9.96
C ILE A 146 -11.75 0.11 -11.31
N THR A 147 -10.96 1.15 -11.56
CA THR A 147 -11.15 2.04 -12.72
C THR A 147 -10.37 1.61 -13.96
N GLN A 148 -9.26 0.91 -13.79
CA GLN A 148 -8.33 0.51 -14.85
C GLN A 148 -7.86 -0.94 -14.65
N PRO A 149 -8.77 -1.93 -14.53
CA PRO A 149 -8.46 -3.30 -14.11
C PRO A 149 -7.42 -3.97 -15.01
N THR A 150 -7.62 -3.98 -16.33
CA THR A 150 -6.71 -4.66 -17.26
C THR A 150 -5.27 -4.18 -17.15
N LYS A 151 -5.05 -2.85 -17.14
CA LYS A 151 -3.71 -2.28 -16.98
C LYS A 151 -3.12 -2.61 -15.61
N THR A 152 -3.94 -2.51 -14.55
CA THR A 152 -3.49 -2.76 -13.18
C THR A 152 -3.08 -4.22 -12.99
N PHE A 153 -3.88 -5.18 -13.44
CA PHE A 153 -3.56 -6.61 -13.32
C PHE A 153 -2.33 -7.00 -14.12
N ASN A 154 -2.06 -6.39 -15.28
CA ASN A 154 -0.82 -6.60 -16.02
C ASN A 154 0.41 -6.15 -15.22
N ILE A 155 0.33 -5.03 -14.51
CA ILE A 155 1.41 -4.57 -13.63
C ILE A 155 1.55 -5.47 -12.40
N LEU A 156 0.43 -5.84 -11.76
CA LEU A 156 0.44 -6.75 -10.62
C LEU A 156 1.08 -8.10 -10.96
N GLN A 157 0.82 -8.63 -12.16
CA GLN A 157 1.44 -9.86 -12.64
C GLN A 157 2.96 -9.72 -12.85
N GLN A 158 3.45 -8.55 -13.23
CA GLN A 158 4.90 -8.30 -13.30
C GLN A 158 5.50 -8.20 -11.89
N TRP A 159 4.79 -7.54 -10.98
CA TRP A 159 5.21 -7.34 -9.60
C TRP A 159 5.23 -8.61 -8.76
N THR A 160 4.64 -9.73 -9.21
CA THR A 160 4.84 -11.03 -8.53
C THR A 160 6.30 -11.49 -8.51
N ARG A 161 7.14 -10.94 -9.41
CA ARG A 161 8.56 -11.25 -9.54
C ARG A 161 9.47 -10.11 -9.08
N ASP A 162 8.92 -9.08 -8.42
CA ASP A 162 9.74 -7.96 -7.95
C ASP A 162 10.76 -8.45 -6.92
N PRO A 163 12.02 -7.98 -6.95
CA PRO A 163 13.00 -8.35 -5.93
C PRO A 163 12.57 -7.91 -4.52
N ASP A 164 11.74 -6.86 -4.42
CA ASP A 164 11.27 -6.34 -3.14
C ASP A 164 10.02 -7.07 -2.65
N LYS A 165 10.11 -7.64 -1.45
CA LYS A 165 9.01 -8.39 -0.82
C LYS A 165 7.79 -7.54 -0.50
N HIS A 166 7.94 -6.24 -0.25
CA HIS A 166 6.82 -5.33 0.02
C HIS A 166 6.00 -5.10 -1.25
N VAL A 167 6.65 -5.10 -2.41
CA VAL A 167 5.97 -5.05 -3.72
C VAL A 167 5.24 -6.36 -4.00
N ARG A 168 5.90 -7.51 -3.81
CA ARG A 168 5.24 -8.82 -3.99
C ARG A 168 4.06 -9.01 -3.04
N ARG A 169 4.20 -8.58 -1.77
CA ARG A 169 3.09 -8.58 -0.82
C ARG A 169 1.96 -7.67 -1.27
N LEU A 170 2.25 -6.47 -1.79
CA LEU A 170 1.22 -5.56 -2.32
C LEU A 170 0.38 -6.21 -3.41
N VAL A 171 0.97 -7.07 -4.25
CA VAL A 171 0.22 -7.79 -5.29
C VAL A 171 -0.91 -8.62 -4.69
N SER A 172 -0.60 -9.45 -3.69
CA SER A 172 -1.61 -10.24 -2.99
C SER A 172 -2.54 -9.33 -2.17
N GLU A 173 -1.99 -8.46 -1.33
CA GLU A 173 -2.76 -7.70 -0.35
C GLU A 173 -3.68 -6.65 -0.98
N GLY A 174 -3.15 -5.86 -1.89
CA GLY A 174 -3.87 -4.78 -2.56
C GLY A 174 -5.03 -5.29 -3.41
N SER A 175 -4.93 -6.52 -3.93
CA SER A 175 -5.97 -7.18 -4.72
C SER A 175 -6.92 -8.06 -3.89
N ARG A 176 -6.80 -8.11 -2.56
CA ARG A 176 -7.74 -8.86 -1.71
C ARG A 176 -9.19 -8.38 -1.91
N PRO A 177 -10.18 -9.29 -2.07
CA PRO A 177 -11.58 -8.92 -2.21
C PRO A 177 -12.11 -8.11 -1.01
N ARG A 178 -11.69 -8.49 0.22
CA ARG A 178 -12.25 -8.02 1.50
C ARG A 178 -11.20 -7.47 2.45
N LEU A 179 -10.22 -6.72 1.94
CA LEU A 179 -9.18 -6.07 2.74
C LEU A 179 -9.79 -5.21 3.88
N PRO A 180 -9.41 -5.42 5.16
CA PRO A 180 -9.84 -4.58 6.26
C PRO A 180 -9.49 -3.11 6.02
N TRP A 181 -10.39 -2.19 6.38
CA TRP A 181 -10.27 -0.72 6.16
C TRP A 181 -10.16 -0.25 4.70
N GLY A 182 -9.91 -1.16 3.75
CA GLY A 182 -9.96 -0.87 2.31
C GLY A 182 -11.38 -0.91 1.76
N VAL A 183 -11.58 -0.23 0.62
CA VAL A 183 -12.81 -0.38 -0.16
C VAL A 183 -12.98 -1.83 -0.58
N ARG A 184 -14.15 -2.45 -0.41
CA ARG A 184 -14.37 -3.82 -0.88
C ARG A 184 -14.31 -3.85 -2.41
N LEU A 185 -13.49 -4.75 -2.98
CA LEU A 185 -13.41 -4.91 -4.43
C LEU A 185 -14.53 -5.84 -4.89
N GLN A 186 -15.74 -5.29 -5.04
CA GLN A 186 -16.94 -6.09 -5.30
C GLN A 186 -16.82 -6.95 -6.56
N GLY A 187 -16.11 -6.48 -7.60
CA GLY A 187 -15.79 -7.29 -8.78
C GLY A 187 -15.04 -8.58 -8.43
N LEU A 188 -14.05 -8.51 -7.53
CA LEU A 188 -13.26 -9.66 -7.09
C LEU A 188 -13.96 -10.52 -6.02
N VAL A 189 -14.97 -9.96 -5.34
CA VAL A 189 -15.87 -10.75 -4.50
C VAL A 189 -16.78 -11.62 -5.38
N LEU A 190 -17.27 -11.08 -6.49
CA LEU A 190 -18.13 -11.82 -7.42
C LEU A 190 -17.34 -12.83 -8.25
N ASP A 191 -16.18 -12.41 -8.77
CA ASP A 191 -15.30 -13.24 -9.58
C ASP A 191 -13.83 -13.05 -9.16
N PRO A 192 -13.26 -13.99 -8.39
CA PRO A 192 -11.85 -13.93 -7.97
C PRO A 192 -10.88 -14.39 -9.06
N SER A 193 -11.35 -14.84 -10.24
CA SER A 193 -10.48 -15.37 -11.30
C SER A 193 -9.29 -14.47 -11.69
N PRO A 194 -9.39 -13.11 -11.68
CA PRO A 194 -8.25 -12.27 -12.04
C PRO A 194 -7.07 -12.34 -11.05
N THR A 195 -7.29 -12.76 -9.80
CA THR A 195 -6.21 -12.85 -8.80
C THR A 195 -5.59 -14.23 -8.70
N LEU A 196 -6.23 -15.27 -9.24
CA LEU A 196 -5.76 -16.65 -9.05
C LEU A 196 -4.34 -16.88 -9.60
N ALA A 197 -4.02 -16.36 -10.79
CA ALA A 197 -2.67 -16.45 -11.36
C ALA A 197 -1.62 -15.67 -10.56
N LEU A 198 -2.03 -14.59 -9.88
CA LEU A 198 -1.16 -13.83 -8.97
C LEU A 198 -0.85 -14.66 -7.72
N LEU A 199 -1.87 -15.27 -7.12
CA LEU A 199 -1.73 -16.11 -5.93
C LEU A 199 -0.91 -17.37 -6.22
N GLU A 200 -1.15 -17.99 -7.38
CA GLU A 200 -0.34 -19.10 -7.92
C GLU A 200 1.15 -18.74 -7.96
N SER A 201 1.47 -17.56 -8.50
CA SER A 201 2.86 -17.08 -8.61
C SER A 201 3.53 -16.85 -7.23
N LEU A 202 2.73 -16.57 -6.20
CA LEU A 202 3.21 -16.14 -4.88
C LEU A 202 3.06 -17.22 -3.79
N LYS A 203 2.43 -18.36 -4.09
CA LYS A 203 2.12 -19.41 -3.09
C LYS A 203 3.36 -19.93 -2.35
N ASN A 204 4.50 -19.98 -3.06
CA ASN A 204 5.79 -20.46 -2.57
C ASN A 204 6.82 -19.33 -2.39
N ASP A 205 6.36 -18.08 -2.17
CA ASP A 205 7.28 -16.95 -1.96
C ASP A 205 8.26 -17.23 -0.80
N PRO A 206 9.56 -16.89 -0.93
CA PRO A 206 10.53 -17.13 0.15
C PRO A 206 10.20 -16.37 1.45
N GLU A 207 9.41 -15.30 1.39
CA GLU A 207 9.10 -14.47 2.55
C GLU A 207 7.75 -14.84 3.18
N ASP A 208 7.76 -15.23 4.46
CA ASP A 208 6.57 -15.54 5.25
C ASP A 208 5.55 -14.40 5.23
N TYR A 209 6.04 -13.16 5.21
CA TYR A 209 5.24 -11.94 5.09
C TYR A 209 4.35 -11.93 3.83
N VAL A 210 4.87 -12.41 2.70
CA VAL A 210 4.13 -12.50 1.44
C VAL A 210 3.16 -13.69 1.49
N ARG A 211 3.62 -14.87 1.96
CA ARG A 211 2.76 -16.07 2.05
C ARG A 211 1.59 -15.88 3.00
N LEU A 212 1.75 -15.13 4.09
CA LEU A 212 0.66 -14.76 5.00
C LEU A 212 -0.41 -13.90 4.28
N SER A 213 0.02 -12.98 3.40
CA SER A 213 -0.92 -12.21 2.58
C SER A 213 -1.71 -13.11 1.63
N VAL A 214 -1.04 -14.07 0.97
CA VAL A 214 -1.69 -15.06 0.10
C VAL A 214 -2.74 -15.86 0.87
N ALA A 215 -2.39 -16.36 2.06
CA ALA A 215 -3.34 -17.08 2.93
C ALA A 215 -4.55 -16.22 3.31
N ASN A 216 -4.32 -14.95 3.68
CA ASN A 216 -5.41 -14.02 3.99
C ASN A 216 -6.28 -13.70 2.76
N HIS A 217 -5.69 -13.66 1.57
CA HIS A 217 -6.43 -13.49 0.32
C HIS A 217 -7.31 -14.71 0.03
N LEU A 218 -6.77 -15.93 0.15
CA LEU A 218 -7.56 -17.16 0.01
C LEU A 218 -8.70 -17.22 1.05
N ASN A 219 -8.44 -16.82 2.29
CA ASN A 219 -9.47 -16.72 3.32
C ASN A 219 -10.58 -15.71 2.97
N ASP A 220 -10.25 -14.64 2.25
CA ASP A 220 -11.26 -13.69 1.76
C ASP A 220 -12.09 -14.30 0.63
N ILE A 221 -11.46 -15.03 -0.30
CA ILE A 221 -12.16 -15.73 -1.40
C ILE A 221 -13.08 -16.83 -0.83
N ALA A 222 -12.62 -17.60 0.16
CA ALA A 222 -13.36 -18.72 0.74
C ALA A 222 -14.69 -18.31 1.41
N LYS A 223 -14.86 -17.03 1.77
CA LYS A 223 -16.11 -16.50 2.32
C LYS A 223 -17.26 -16.52 1.31
N ASP A 224 -16.95 -16.46 0.02
CA ASP A 224 -17.93 -16.43 -1.07
C ASP A 224 -17.78 -17.63 -2.03
N HIS A 225 -16.56 -18.17 -2.17
CA HIS A 225 -16.20 -19.25 -3.10
C HIS A 225 -15.42 -20.39 -2.41
N PRO A 226 -15.97 -21.05 -1.36
CA PRO A 226 -15.24 -22.04 -0.58
C PRO A 226 -14.80 -23.27 -1.40
N ALA A 227 -15.62 -23.73 -2.33
CA ALA A 227 -15.27 -24.88 -3.19
C ALA A 227 -14.07 -24.58 -4.11
N LEU A 228 -13.99 -23.35 -4.63
CA LEU A 228 -12.87 -22.91 -5.46
C LEU A 228 -11.55 -22.96 -4.68
N VAL A 229 -11.54 -22.43 -3.45
CA VAL A 229 -10.34 -22.43 -2.60
C VAL A 229 -9.96 -23.85 -2.19
N ASN A 230 -10.92 -24.69 -1.84
CA ASN A 230 -10.65 -26.10 -1.50
C ASN A 230 -9.99 -26.84 -2.67
N ASN A 231 -10.51 -26.68 -3.89
CA ASN A 231 -9.93 -27.31 -5.07
C ASN A 231 -8.50 -26.79 -5.33
N LEU A 232 -8.33 -25.46 -5.34
CA LEU A 232 -7.04 -24.82 -5.59
C LEU A 232 -5.96 -25.29 -4.59
N VAL A 233 -6.27 -25.29 -3.29
CA VAL A 233 -5.32 -25.72 -2.25
C VAL A 233 -5.06 -27.23 -2.34
N THR A 234 -6.05 -28.04 -2.70
CA THR A 234 -5.85 -29.48 -2.92
C THR A 234 -4.88 -29.73 -4.08
N ASP A 235 -5.05 -29.02 -5.19
CA ASP A 235 -4.16 -29.11 -6.35
C ASP A 235 -2.72 -28.71 -5.97
N TRP A 236 -2.55 -27.61 -5.22
CA TRP A 236 -1.25 -27.17 -4.74
C TRP A 236 -0.56 -28.17 -3.82
N LEU A 237 -1.30 -28.83 -2.93
CA LEU A 237 -0.74 -29.87 -2.06
C LEU A 237 -0.27 -31.08 -2.87
N ASN A 238 -1.04 -31.49 -3.88
CA ASN A 238 -0.69 -32.63 -4.74
C ASN A 238 0.57 -32.34 -5.59
N GLU A 239 0.78 -31.11 -6.04
CA GLU A 239 2.01 -30.71 -6.74
C GLU A 239 3.27 -30.89 -5.86
N VAL A 240 3.18 -30.53 -4.57
CA VAL A 240 4.29 -30.68 -3.62
C VAL A 240 4.64 -32.16 -3.43
N VAL A 241 3.63 -33.03 -3.30
CA VAL A 241 3.84 -34.47 -3.13
C VAL A 241 4.53 -35.09 -4.35
N MET A 242 4.11 -34.72 -5.56
CA MET A 242 4.72 -35.22 -6.80
C MET A 242 6.14 -34.67 -7.06
N GLY A 243 6.47 -33.49 -6.52
CA GLY A 243 7.80 -32.89 -6.60
C GLY A 243 8.83 -33.55 -5.68
N ASP A 244 8.41 -34.15 -4.57
CA ASP A 244 9.28 -34.85 -3.61
C ASP A 244 9.58 -36.30 -4.06
N GLU A 245 8.63 -36.97 -4.72
CA GLU A 245 8.82 -38.33 -5.27
C GLU A 245 9.69 -38.37 -6.54
N SER A 246 10.07 -37.22 -7.10
CA SER A 246 10.92 -37.09 -8.30
C SER A 246 12.35 -36.65 -8.02
N ALA A 247 12.75 -36.53 -6.75
CA ALA A 247 14.14 -36.29 -6.35
C ALA A 247 14.91 -37.63 -6.22
N PRO A 248 16.02 -37.84 -6.96
CA PRO A 248 16.84 -39.06 -6.88
C PRO A 248 17.66 -39.19 -5.59
#